data_AF-A0A1G3A2T3-F1
#
_entry.id   AF-A0A1G3A2T3-F1
#
_cell.length_a   1.000
_cell.length_b   1.000
_cell.length_c   1.000
_cell.angle_alpha   90.00
_cell.angle_beta   90.00
_cell.angle_gamma   90.00
#
_symmetry.space_group_name_H-M   'P 1'
#
loop_
_entity.id
_entity.type
_entity.pdbx_description
1 polymer ?
#
loop_
_entity_poly.entity_id
_entity_poly.type
_entity_poly.pdbx_seq_one_letter_code
_entity_poly.pdbx_strand_id
1 'polypeptide(L)'
;MAEHFLDQYVEGEKGFLAEPWYNALGDCIEYHTANEAVVADRIDEKLTIYRSVTTNKPVGFKLKDVQAILSRYGCAGLAVMSLEQNKTLISVAAILLAAYEDGPPSIKRRLAYANALLPPENPFSIPVDRICKSSLRQTV
;
A
#
# COMPACT_ATOMS: atom_id res chain seq x y z
N MET A 1 2.01 40.85 9.79
CA MET A 1 1.21 40.41 8.64
C MET A 1 2.21 39.78 7.69
N ALA A 2 2.46 38.48 7.83
CA ALA A 2 3.53 37.78 7.12
C ALA A 2 2.92 37.05 5.93
N GLU A 3 3.20 37.57 4.75
CA GLU A 3 2.77 37.00 3.48
C GLU A 3 3.54 35.69 3.21
N HIS A 4 2.79 34.69 2.78
CA HIS A 4 3.24 33.31 2.57
C HIS A 4 4.23 33.23 1.40
N PHE A 5 5.49 32.93 1.73
CA PHE A 5 6.62 32.79 0.79
C PHE A 5 6.57 31.50 -0.07
N LEU A 6 5.47 30.75 -0.07
CA LEU A 6 5.39 29.41 -0.67
C LEU A 6 4.40 29.29 -1.85
N ASP A 7 3.58 30.31 -2.11
CA ASP A 7 2.54 30.22 -3.15
C ASP A 7 3.09 30.30 -4.58
N GLN A 8 4.36 30.67 -4.75
CA GLN A 8 4.99 30.88 -6.07
C GLN A 8 5.68 29.62 -6.64
N TYR A 9 5.70 28.50 -5.89
CA TYR A 9 6.43 27.29 -6.29
C TYR A 9 5.53 26.04 -6.45
N VAL A 10 4.20 26.18 -6.32
CA VAL A 10 3.26 25.06 -6.44
C VAL A 10 2.22 25.39 -7.50
N GLU A 11 2.62 25.40 -8.76
CA GLU A 11 1.66 25.37 -9.88
C GLU A 11 1.16 23.93 -10.07
N GLY A 12 -0.16 23.76 -9.92
CA GLY A 12 -0.93 22.55 -10.22
C GLY A 12 -1.57 21.90 -9.00
N GLU A 13 -2.90 21.76 -8.99
CA GLU A 13 -3.55 20.79 -8.12
C GLU A 13 -2.95 19.41 -8.45
N LYS A 14 -2.14 18.87 -7.52
CA LYS A 14 -1.69 17.48 -7.62
C LYS A 14 -2.93 16.62 -7.49
N GLY A 15 -3.48 16.20 -8.63
CA GLY A 15 -4.61 15.30 -8.68
C GLY A 15 -4.33 14.10 -7.78
N PHE A 16 -5.23 13.84 -6.84
CA PHE A 16 -5.14 12.69 -5.97
C PHE A 16 -5.21 11.41 -6.83
N LEU A 17 -4.19 10.57 -6.76
CA LEU A 17 -4.15 9.28 -7.44
C LEU A 17 -4.40 8.18 -6.41
N ALA A 18 -5.51 7.48 -6.56
CA ALA A 18 -5.85 6.31 -5.74
C ALA A 18 -5.02 5.09 -6.19
N GLU A 19 -3.70 5.14 -5.95
CA GLU A 19 -2.75 4.08 -6.26
C GLU A 19 -1.98 3.67 -5.01
N PRO A 20 -1.72 2.35 -4.82
CA PRO A 20 -0.91 1.90 -3.71
C PRO A 20 0.55 2.30 -3.92
N TRP A 21 1.16 2.86 -2.88
CA TRP A 21 2.54 3.32 -2.91
C TRP A 21 3.37 2.60 -1.85
N TYR A 22 4.53 2.08 -2.25
CA TYR A 22 5.50 1.52 -1.33
C TYR A 22 6.50 2.59 -0.86
N ASN A 23 6.52 2.83 0.45
CA ASN A 23 7.47 3.69 1.13
C ASN A 23 8.63 2.84 1.68
N ALA A 24 9.77 2.91 0.99
CA ALA A 24 10.97 2.15 1.36
C ALA A 24 11.59 2.59 2.70
N LEU A 25 11.39 3.83 3.16
CA LEU A 25 11.93 4.30 4.44
C LEU A 25 11.19 3.71 5.64
N GLY A 26 9.88 3.51 5.49
CA GLY A 26 9.03 2.95 6.54
C GLY A 26 8.73 1.46 6.40
N ASP A 27 9.29 0.81 5.36
CA ASP A 27 8.94 -0.55 4.90
C ASP A 27 7.43 -0.79 4.94
N CYS A 28 6.68 0.06 4.23
CA CYS A 28 5.22 -0.02 4.24
C CYS A 28 4.59 0.33 2.90
N ILE A 29 3.43 -0.29 2.62
CA ILE A 29 2.52 0.12 1.57
C ILE A 29 1.47 1.06 2.18
N GLU A 30 1.27 2.20 1.55
CA GLU A 30 0.22 3.15 1.87
C GLU A 30 -0.74 3.25 0.69
N TYR A 31 -2.04 3.19 0.98
CA TYR A 31 -3.09 3.31 -0.01
C TYR A 31 -4.20 4.19 0.52
N HIS A 32 -4.66 5.13 -0.31
CA HIS A 32 -5.80 5.98 -0.03
C HIS A 32 -6.73 5.95 -1.25
N THR A 33 -8.04 6.02 -1.01
CA THR A 33 -9.06 6.05 -2.05
C THR A 33 -9.68 7.44 -2.21
N ALA A 34 -9.47 8.34 -1.25
CA ALA A 34 -9.91 9.72 -1.29
C ALA A 34 -8.92 10.65 -0.59
N ASN A 35 -8.86 11.90 -1.04
CA ASN A 35 -8.11 12.97 -0.38
C ASN A 35 -9.01 13.66 0.66
N GLU A 36 -9.16 13.06 1.83
CA GLU A 36 -9.97 13.60 2.92
C GLU A 36 -9.31 13.36 4.29
N ALA A 37 -9.83 14.02 5.32
CA ALA A 37 -9.37 13.81 6.69
C ALA A 37 -9.70 12.38 7.16
N VAL A 38 -8.70 11.69 7.73
CA VAL A 38 -8.82 10.30 8.15
C VAL A 38 -8.48 10.08 9.63
N VAL A 39 -9.12 9.08 10.23
CA VAL A 39 -8.75 8.47 11.51
C VAL A 39 -8.04 7.15 11.22
N ALA A 40 -6.89 6.94 11.87
CA ALA A 40 -6.13 5.69 11.77
C ALA A 40 -6.55 4.69 12.87
N ASP A 41 -7.16 3.58 12.48
CA ASP A 41 -7.50 2.45 13.37
C ASP A 41 -6.46 1.34 13.22
N ARG A 42 -5.60 1.19 14.24
CA ARG A 42 -4.59 0.11 14.26
C ARG A 42 -5.28 -1.22 14.53
N ILE A 43 -5.17 -2.14 13.58
CA ILE A 43 -5.83 -3.44 13.64
C ILE A 43 -4.94 -4.46 14.31
N ASP A 44 -3.67 -4.49 13.90
CA ASP A 44 -2.62 -5.34 14.46
C ASP A 44 -1.25 -4.65 14.28
N GLU A 45 -0.16 -5.41 14.43
CA GLU A 45 1.18 -4.86 14.29
C GLU A 45 1.50 -4.39 12.86
N LYS A 46 0.86 -4.99 11.84
CA LYS A 46 1.14 -4.77 10.41
C LYS A 46 0.14 -3.83 9.76
N LEU A 47 -1.16 -4.02 10.00
CA LEU A 47 -2.25 -3.33 9.30
C LEU A 47 -2.86 -2.20 10.15
N THR A 48 -2.98 -1.04 9.52
CA THR A 48 -3.78 0.10 9.98
C THR A 48 -4.81 0.45 8.91
N ILE A 49 -6.07 0.63 9.29
CA ILE A 49 -7.12 1.08 8.38
C ILE A 49 -7.34 2.58 8.54
N TYR A 50 -7.40 3.29 7.42
CA TYR A 50 -7.78 4.70 7.40
C TYR A 50 -9.28 4.82 7.17
N ARG A 51 -9.96 5.54 8.05
CA ARG A 51 -11.40 5.79 7.97
C ARG A 51 -11.68 7.26 7.80
N SER A 52 -12.63 7.58 6.94
CA SER A 52 -13.17 8.92 6.78
C SER A 52 -13.61 9.49 8.12
N VAL A 53 -13.17 10.70 8.49
CA VAL A 53 -13.71 11.39 9.68
C VAL A 53 -15.21 11.66 9.52
N THR A 54 -15.64 11.99 8.30
CA THR A 54 -17.01 12.39 8.00
C THR A 54 -17.97 11.20 7.92
N THR A 55 -17.55 10.11 7.25
CA THR A 55 -18.46 8.97 6.98
C THR A 55 -18.15 7.72 7.80
N ASN A 56 -17.02 7.70 8.51
CA ASN A 56 -16.48 6.52 9.22
C ASN A 56 -16.26 5.27 8.33
N LYS A 57 -16.34 5.43 7.00
CA LYS A 57 -16.08 4.37 6.03
C LYS A 57 -14.57 4.18 5.83
N PRO A 58 -14.08 2.95 5.57
CA PRO A 58 -12.70 2.73 5.15
C PRO A 58 -12.40 3.46 3.85
N VAL A 59 -11.30 4.20 3.81
CA VAL A 59 -10.84 4.99 2.66
C VAL A 59 -9.35 4.77 2.35
N GLY A 60 -8.77 3.72 2.91
CA GLY A 60 -7.37 3.40 2.72
C GLY A 60 -6.82 2.49 3.82
N PHE A 61 -5.52 2.21 3.70
CA PHE A 61 -4.78 1.46 4.70
C PHE A 61 -3.29 1.77 4.65
N LYS A 62 -2.61 1.33 5.71
CA LYS A 62 -1.16 1.18 5.77
C LYS A 62 -0.81 -0.23 6.19
N LEU A 63 0.08 -0.86 5.44
CA LEU A 63 0.60 -2.20 5.71
C LEU A 63 2.12 -2.12 5.92
N LYS A 64 2.60 -2.51 7.09
CA LYS A 64 4.03 -2.51 7.46
C LYS A 64 4.69 -3.87 7.23
N ASP A 65 6.03 -3.87 7.35
CA ASP A 65 6.91 -5.03 7.30
C ASP A 65 6.81 -5.80 5.98
N VAL A 66 6.67 -5.06 4.87
CA VAL A 66 6.42 -5.61 3.54
C VAL A 66 7.61 -6.44 3.06
N GLN A 67 8.85 -6.02 3.33
CA GLN A 67 10.04 -6.82 3.01
C GLN A 67 10.06 -8.12 3.81
N ALA A 68 9.71 -8.08 5.10
CA ALA A 68 9.67 -9.28 5.92
C ALA A 68 8.61 -10.27 5.41
N ILE A 69 7.42 -9.77 5.05
CA ILE A 69 6.37 -10.58 4.42
C ILE A 69 6.90 -11.20 3.11
N LEU A 70 7.51 -10.40 2.23
CA LEU A 70 8.03 -10.89 0.95
C LEU A 70 9.17 -11.89 1.11
N SER A 71 10.06 -11.71 2.08
CA SER A 71 11.17 -12.64 2.31
C SER A 71 10.71 -14.04 2.72
N ARG A 72 9.55 -14.15 3.39
CA ARG A 72 9.00 -15.44 3.82
C ARG A 72 8.50 -16.28 2.66
N TYR A 73 7.90 -15.64 1.67
CA TYR A 73 7.30 -16.31 0.51
C TYR A 73 8.17 -16.25 -0.76
N GLY A 74 9.25 -15.44 -0.71
CA GLY A 74 10.07 -15.08 -1.86
C GLY A 74 9.39 -14.03 -2.73
N CYS A 75 10.13 -13.00 -3.16
CA CYS A 75 9.58 -11.95 -4.02
C CYS A 75 8.99 -12.50 -5.33
N ALA A 76 9.62 -13.54 -5.90
CA ALA A 76 9.12 -14.23 -7.08
C ALA A 76 7.79 -14.98 -6.85
N GLY A 77 7.49 -15.38 -5.60
CA GLY A 77 6.27 -16.10 -5.26
C GLY A 77 5.01 -15.24 -5.28
N LEU A 78 5.14 -13.92 -5.19
CA LEU A 78 4.03 -12.95 -5.22
C LEU A 78 4.06 -12.02 -6.43
N ALA A 79 5.09 -12.16 -7.27
CA ALA A 79 5.27 -11.37 -8.48
C ALA A 79 4.52 -12.01 -9.67
N VAL A 80 3.79 -11.20 -10.43
CA VAL A 80 3.10 -11.57 -11.66
C VAL A 80 3.61 -10.74 -12.82
N MET A 81 3.80 -11.36 -13.99
CA MET A 81 4.19 -10.65 -15.21
C MET A 81 2.93 -10.09 -15.88
N SER A 82 2.86 -8.78 -16.04
CA SER A 82 1.84 -8.13 -16.87
C SER A 82 2.27 -8.19 -18.34
N LEU A 83 1.50 -8.91 -19.15
CA LEU A 83 1.72 -8.99 -20.60
C LEU A 83 1.43 -7.67 -21.30
N GLU A 84 0.48 -6.89 -20.80
CA GLU A 84 0.09 -5.59 -21.39
C GLU A 84 1.14 -4.51 -21.15
N GLN A 85 1.76 -4.52 -19.98
CA GLN A 85 2.72 -3.47 -19.57
C GLN A 85 4.19 -3.91 -19.73
N ASN A 86 4.44 -5.17 -20.11
CA ASN A 86 5.77 -5.80 -20.15
C ASN A 86 6.56 -5.55 -18.84
N LYS A 87 5.88 -5.64 -17.69
CA LYS A 87 6.41 -5.33 -16.36
C LYS A 87 6.05 -6.44 -15.38
N THR A 88 6.94 -6.69 -14.44
CA THR A 88 6.64 -7.56 -13.29
C THR A 88 6.04 -6.71 -12.16
N LEU A 89 4.86 -7.09 -11.70
CA LEU A 89 4.09 -6.41 -10.67
C LEU A 89 3.87 -7.33 -9.47
N ILE A 90 3.75 -6.79 -8.27
CA ILE A 90 3.34 -7.52 -7.07
C ILE A 90 1.91 -7.10 -6.73
N SER A 91 1.04 -8.09 -6.54
CA SER A 91 -0.34 -7.84 -6.11
C SER A 91 -0.38 -7.42 -4.65
N VAL A 92 -0.94 -6.24 -4.35
CA VAL A 92 -1.09 -5.77 -2.97
C VAL A 92 -2.07 -6.65 -2.19
N ALA A 93 -3.07 -7.22 -2.87
CA ALA A 93 -3.99 -8.18 -2.28
C ALA A 93 -3.26 -9.46 -1.81
N ALA A 94 -2.28 -9.94 -2.58
CA ALA A 94 -1.49 -11.09 -2.20
C ALA A 94 -0.62 -10.82 -0.96
N ILE A 95 -0.04 -9.61 -0.87
CA ILE A 95 0.73 -9.20 0.33
C ILE A 95 -0.19 -9.07 1.55
N LEU A 96 -1.38 -8.49 1.40
CA LEU A 96 -2.37 -8.40 2.48
C LEU A 96 -2.80 -9.78 2.98
N LEU A 97 -3.02 -10.74 2.08
CA LEU A 97 -3.34 -12.11 2.45
C LEU A 97 -2.18 -12.77 3.20
N ALA A 98 -0.96 -12.63 2.71
CA ALA A 98 0.24 -13.13 3.38
C ALA A 98 0.45 -12.51 4.78
N ALA A 99 0.10 -11.22 4.95
CA ALA A 99 0.14 -10.55 6.24
C ALA A 99 -0.94 -11.05 7.22
N TYR A 100 -2.14 -11.34 6.72
CA TYR A 100 -3.25 -11.85 7.52
C TYR A 100 -2.93 -13.21 8.17
N GLU A 101 -2.27 -14.11 7.43
CA GLU A 101 -1.89 -15.45 7.92
C GLU A 101 -0.97 -15.42 9.17
N ASP A 102 -0.30 -14.30 9.42
CA ASP A 102 0.79 -14.22 10.40
C ASP A 102 0.36 -13.83 11.82
N GLY A 103 -0.85 -14.17 12.24
CA GLY A 103 -1.30 -13.84 13.59
C GLY A 103 -2.62 -14.46 14.01
N PRO A 104 -3.08 -14.22 15.25
CA PRO A 104 -4.27 -14.87 15.77
C PRO A 104 -5.52 -14.46 14.98
N PRO A 105 -6.43 -15.41 14.69
CA PRO A 105 -7.67 -15.10 14.02
C PRO A 105 -8.61 -14.35 14.96
N SER A 106 -9.15 -13.22 14.49
CA SER A 106 -10.25 -12.52 15.17
C SER A 106 -11.24 -11.98 14.14
N ILE A 107 -12.50 -11.82 14.54
CA ILE A 107 -13.54 -11.27 13.66
C ILE A 107 -13.16 -9.84 13.22
N LYS A 108 -12.68 -9.00 14.14
CA LYS A 108 -12.22 -7.63 13.84
C LYS A 108 -11.13 -7.65 12.77
N ARG A 109 -10.13 -8.53 12.92
CA ARG A 109 -9.00 -8.64 11.98
C ARG A 109 -9.45 -9.12 10.61
N ARG A 110 -10.27 -10.18 10.54
CA ARG A 110 -10.85 -10.68 9.29
C ARG A 110 -11.59 -9.59 8.52
N LEU A 111 -12.47 -8.86 9.20
CA LEU A 111 -13.23 -7.78 8.59
C LEU A 111 -12.31 -6.65 8.11
N ALA A 112 -11.29 -6.29 8.89
CA ALA A 112 -10.36 -5.24 8.49
C ALA A 112 -9.52 -5.60 7.26
N TYR A 113 -8.96 -6.81 7.19
CA TYR A 113 -8.23 -7.27 6.01
C TYR A 113 -9.15 -7.43 4.80
N ALA A 114 -10.38 -7.92 5.00
CA ALA A 114 -11.38 -7.94 3.93
C ALA A 114 -11.66 -6.53 3.39
N ASN A 115 -11.82 -5.53 4.27
CA ASN A 115 -12.02 -4.14 3.84
C ASN A 115 -10.80 -3.59 3.08
N ALA A 116 -9.58 -3.93 3.49
CA ALA A 116 -8.35 -3.52 2.79
C ALA A 116 -8.21 -4.20 1.40
N LEU A 117 -8.78 -5.39 1.23
CA LEU A 117 -8.75 -6.17 -0.01
C LEU A 117 -9.77 -5.70 -1.05
N LEU A 118 -10.80 -4.94 -0.68
CA LEU A 118 -11.82 -4.43 -1.60
C LEU A 118 -11.26 -3.19 -2.33
N PRO A 119 -10.87 -3.28 -3.61
CA PRO A 119 -10.31 -2.14 -4.32
C PRO A 119 -11.46 -1.30 -4.93
N PRO A 120 -11.38 0.04 -4.91
CA PRO A 120 -12.12 0.88 -5.84
C PRO A 120 -11.34 0.98 -7.15
N GLU A 121 -11.78 0.24 -8.16
CA GLU A 121 -11.62 0.48 -9.61
C GLU A 121 -10.19 0.60 -10.24
N ASN A 122 -9.10 0.69 -9.47
CA ASN A 122 -7.72 0.94 -9.95
C ASN A 122 -6.76 -0.26 -9.81
N PRO A 123 -5.62 -0.26 -10.52
CA PRO A 123 -4.63 -1.35 -10.42
C PRO A 123 -4.07 -1.44 -9.00
N PHE A 124 -4.47 -2.50 -8.30
CA PHE A 124 -4.09 -2.81 -6.92
C PHE A 124 -2.76 -3.57 -6.87
N SER A 125 -1.75 -3.04 -7.57
CA SER A 125 -0.44 -3.67 -7.76
C SER A 125 0.69 -2.65 -7.77
N ILE A 126 1.90 -3.10 -7.42
CA ILE A 126 3.10 -2.25 -7.35
C ILE A 126 4.21 -2.90 -8.19
N PRO A 127 4.93 -2.15 -9.04
CA PRO A 127 6.09 -2.68 -9.76
C PRO A 127 7.12 -3.33 -8.83
N VAL A 128 7.62 -4.52 -9.22
CA VAL A 128 8.56 -5.31 -8.41
C VAL A 128 9.81 -4.52 -8.06
N ASP A 129 10.35 -3.75 -9.01
CA ASP A 129 11.56 -2.95 -8.85
C ASP A 129 11.45 -1.85 -7.77
N ARG A 130 10.21 -1.41 -7.46
CA ARG A 130 9.96 -0.47 -6.37
C ARG A 130 10.07 -1.12 -4.99
N ILE A 131 9.79 -2.42 -4.88
CA ILE A 131 9.76 -3.14 -3.60
C ILE A 131 10.99 -4.02 -3.46
N CYS A 132 11.17 -4.96 -4.37
CA CYS A 132 12.32 -5.85 -4.41
C CYS A 132 13.41 -5.18 -5.22
N LYS A 133 14.34 -4.49 -4.55
CA LYS A 133 15.58 -4.09 -5.20
C LYS A 133 16.24 -5.36 -5.71
N SER A 134 16.42 -5.45 -7.02
CA SER A 134 17.05 -6.61 -7.63
C SER A 134 18.42 -6.80 -7.01
N SER A 135 18.61 -7.90 -6.27
CA SER A 135 19.92 -8.54 -6.18
C SER A 135 20.25 -9.22 -7.52
N LEU A 136 20.00 -8.55 -8.65
CA LEU A 136 20.59 -8.89 -9.93
C LEU A 136 22.00 -8.31 -9.89
N ARG A 137 22.87 -8.94 -9.09
CA ARG A 137 24.29 -8.93 -9.43
C ARG A 137 24.35 -9.57 -10.81
N GLN A 138 24.69 -8.74 -11.79
CA GLN A 138 25.22 -9.22 -13.06
C GLN A 138 26.41 -10.11 -12.70
N THR A 139 26.21 -11.43 -12.78
CA THR A 139 27.31 -12.37 -12.85
C THR A 139 27.90 -12.18 -14.24
N VAL A 140 28.97 -11.38 -14.32
CA VAL A 140 29.90 -11.36 -15.45
C VAL A 140 30.84 -12.56 -15.29
#